data_AF-A0A499RQB9-F1
#
_entry.id   AF-A0A499RQB9-F1
#
_cell.length_a   1.000
_cell.length_b   1.000
_cell.length_c   1.000
_cell.angle_alpha   90.00
_cell.angle_beta   90.00
_cell.angle_gamma   90.00
#
_symmetry.space_group_name_H-M   'P 1'
#
loop_
_entity.id
_entity.type
_entity.pdbx_description
1 polymer ?
#
loop_
_entity_poly.entity_id
_entity_poly.type
_entity_poly.pdbx_seq_one_letter_code
_entity_poly.pdbx_strand_id
1 'polypeptide(L)'
;LRRGVQLAVDKIVEFLREHSRVITTSEEIAQVATISANGDKHVGHLIANAMEKVGKEGVITVKEGKTIEDELEITEGMRFDRGYISPYFITDVKTQKTEFEKPLILLSEKKISVLQDIIPVLDASAQQRRPLLIVAEDIDGDALAACIPNKLRGNVQVAAVKAPGFGDNRKSILGDLAILTGGTVFSDELDTKLERFTPDLFGSVGSVTITKEDTILLNGEGSKDQINQRCEQIRAAINDPSVSDYEKEKLQERLAKLSGGVAVIRVGGSSEVEVGEKKDRFVDA
;
A
#
# COMPACT_ATOMS: atom_id res chain seq x y z
N LEU A 1 11.62 -6.32 40.14
CA LEU A 1 10.44 -5.64 39.58
C LEU A 1 10.31 -5.87 38.07
N ARG A 2 11.15 -5.27 37.20
CA ARG A 2 11.05 -5.45 35.71
C ARG A 2 10.93 -6.92 35.25
N ARG A 3 11.80 -7.82 35.75
CA ARG A 3 11.73 -9.26 35.41
C ARG A 3 10.41 -9.91 35.85
N GLY A 4 9.87 -9.52 37.00
CA GLY A 4 8.59 -10.03 37.50
C GLY A 4 7.41 -9.50 36.70
N VAL A 5 7.45 -8.23 36.28
CA VAL A 5 6.44 -7.65 35.39
C VAL A 5 6.45 -8.35 34.04
N GLN A 6 7.64 -8.61 33.46
CA GLN A 6 7.73 -9.33 32.19
C GLN A 6 7.13 -10.73 32.28
N LEU A 7 7.49 -11.50 33.33
CA LEU A 7 6.93 -12.83 33.56
C LEU A 7 5.39 -12.81 33.70
N ALA A 8 4.85 -11.78 34.37
CA ALA A 8 3.40 -11.62 34.50
C ALA A 8 2.74 -11.27 33.16
N VAL A 9 3.33 -10.36 32.37
CA VAL A 9 2.83 -10.01 31.03
C VAL A 9 2.85 -11.24 30.12
N ASP A 10 3.96 -11.99 30.09
CA ASP A 10 4.08 -13.18 29.24
C ASP A 10 3.00 -14.21 29.59
N LYS A 11 2.73 -14.43 30.89
CA LYS A 11 1.66 -15.32 31.36
C LYS A 11 0.26 -14.83 31.02
N ILE A 12 0.01 -13.52 31.10
CA ILE A 12 -1.29 -12.94 30.71
C ILE A 12 -1.49 -13.06 29.19
N VAL A 13 -0.46 -12.81 28.38
CA VAL A 13 -0.55 -12.95 26.92
C VAL A 13 -0.83 -14.40 26.51
N GLU A 14 -0.17 -15.37 27.15
CA GLU A 14 -0.44 -16.79 26.95
C GLU A 14 -1.90 -17.12 27.30
N PHE A 15 -2.38 -16.70 28.47
CA PHE A 15 -3.77 -16.88 28.89
C PHE A 15 -4.76 -16.26 27.90
N LEU A 16 -4.51 -15.04 27.42
CA LEU A 16 -5.38 -14.36 26.45
C LEU A 16 -5.42 -15.10 25.10
N ARG A 17 -4.30 -15.67 24.64
CA ARG A 17 -4.27 -16.47 23.40
C ARG A 17 -5.12 -17.74 23.53
N GLU A 18 -5.00 -18.45 24.64
CA GLU A 18 -5.79 -19.66 24.91
C GLU A 18 -7.30 -19.40 24.95
N HIS A 19 -7.71 -18.20 25.37
CA HIS A 19 -9.11 -17.79 25.46
C HIS A 19 -9.60 -16.98 24.25
N SER A 20 -8.74 -16.74 23.26
CA SER A 20 -9.11 -16.01 22.06
C SER A 20 -9.97 -16.89 21.14
N ARG A 21 -10.99 -16.29 20.51
CA ARG A 21 -11.82 -16.94 19.50
C ARG A 21 -11.65 -16.20 18.19
N VAL A 22 -11.29 -16.93 17.13
CA VAL A 22 -11.20 -16.39 15.77
C VAL A 22 -12.62 -16.10 15.29
N ILE A 23 -12.86 -14.86 14.85
CA ILE A 23 -14.11 -14.47 14.20
C ILE A 23 -14.19 -15.06 12.80
N THR A 24 -15.36 -15.56 12.42
CA THR A 24 -15.55 -16.29 11.16
C THR A 24 -16.73 -15.79 10.34
N THR A 25 -17.62 -15.01 10.94
CA THR A 25 -18.84 -14.53 10.30
C THR A 25 -18.81 -13.02 10.08
N SER A 26 -19.49 -12.56 9.03
CA SER A 26 -19.65 -11.12 8.75
C SER A 26 -20.35 -10.40 9.90
N GLU A 27 -21.28 -11.07 10.61
CA GLU A 27 -21.92 -10.52 11.81
C GLU A 27 -20.95 -10.28 12.97
N GLU A 28 -20.03 -11.22 13.25
CA GLU A 28 -19.01 -11.03 14.28
C GLU A 28 -18.07 -9.85 13.93
N ILE A 29 -17.71 -9.70 12.65
CA ILE A 29 -16.93 -8.54 12.16
C ILE A 29 -17.70 -7.24 12.39
N ALA A 30 -18.98 -7.20 11.99
CA ALA A 30 -19.84 -6.03 12.18
C ALA A 30 -20.00 -5.66 13.66
N GLN A 31 -20.09 -6.64 14.55
CA GLN A 31 -20.19 -6.41 16.00
C GLN A 31 -18.93 -5.75 16.56
N VAL A 32 -17.74 -6.28 16.22
CA VAL A 32 -16.47 -5.70 16.68
C VAL A 32 -16.32 -4.28 16.17
N ALA A 33 -16.53 -4.06 14.87
CA ALA A 33 -16.45 -2.73 14.26
C ALA A 33 -17.48 -1.75 14.85
N THR A 34 -18.72 -2.19 15.13
CA THR A 34 -19.73 -1.35 15.80
C THR A 34 -19.29 -0.92 17.19
N ILE A 35 -18.69 -1.82 17.98
CA ILE A 35 -18.24 -1.52 19.34
C ILE A 35 -17.07 -0.52 19.30
N SER A 36 -16.11 -0.71 18.40
CA SER A 36 -14.99 0.21 18.19
C SER A 36 -15.46 1.58 17.68
N ALA A 37 -16.48 1.61 16.82
CA ALA A 37 -17.08 2.83 16.27
C ALA A 37 -18.02 3.56 17.26
N ASN A 38 -17.83 3.41 18.58
CA ASN A 38 -18.66 4.01 19.63
C ASN A 38 -20.16 3.65 19.52
N GLY A 39 -20.47 2.40 19.16
CA GLY A 39 -21.84 1.89 19.03
C GLY A 39 -22.52 2.21 17.70
N ASP A 40 -21.81 2.80 16.74
CA ASP A 40 -22.36 3.11 15.42
C ASP A 40 -22.50 1.84 14.56
N LYS A 41 -23.73 1.34 14.48
CA LYS A 41 -24.06 0.17 13.67
C LYS A 41 -23.85 0.43 12.19
N HIS A 42 -24.07 1.64 11.69
CA HIS A 42 -23.90 1.92 10.27
C HIS A 42 -22.44 1.71 9.85
N VAL A 43 -21.51 2.28 10.62
CA VAL A 43 -20.06 2.07 10.45
C VAL A 43 -19.71 0.58 10.48
N GLY A 44 -20.19 -0.14 11.49
CA GLY A 44 -19.89 -1.56 11.64
C GLY A 44 -20.37 -2.43 10.45
N HIS A 45 -21.58 -2.19 9.94
CA HIS A 45 -22.09 -2.90 8.77
C HIS A 45 -21.32 -2.54 7.50
N LEU A 46 -20.93 -1.26 7.34
CA LEU A 46 -20.21 -0.81 6.15
C LEU A 46 -18.79 -1.40 6.09
N ILE A 47 -18.11 -1.52 7.23
CA ILE A 47 -16.82 -2.22 7.35
C ILE A 47 -16.96 -3.72 7.07
N ALA A 48 -17.98 -4.37 7.63
CA ALA A 48 -18.22 -5.80 7.38
C ALA A 48 -18.49 -6.07 5.89
N ASN A 49 -19.32 -5.24 5.25
CA ASN A 49 -19.59 -5.30 3.81
C ASN A 49 -18.31 -5.09 2.98
N ALA A 50 -17.44 -4.18 3.41
CA ALA A 50 -16.15 -3.94 2.76
C ALA A 50 -15.27 -5.20 2.85
N MET A 51 -15.09 -5.76 4.04
CA MET A 51 -14.30 -6.98 4.26
C MET A 51 -14.84 -8.18 3.46
N GLU A 52 -16.15 -8.34 3.35
CA GLU A 52 -16.74 -9.42 2.57
C GLU A 52 -16.43 -9.28 1.07
N LYS A 53 -16.40 -8.04 0.56
CA LYS A 53 -16.10 -7.73 -0.84
C LYS A 53 -14.63 -7.89 -1.21
N VAL A 54 -13.70 -7.46 -0.34
CA VAL A 54 -12.26 -7.51 -0.64
C VAL A 54 -11.57 -8.78 -0.11
N GLY A 55 -12.26 -9.54 0.74
CA GLY A 55 -11.72 -10.73 1.40
C GLY A 55 -10.79 -10.39 2.57
N LYS A 56 -10.29 -11.44 3.25
CA LYS A 56 -9.49 -11.30 4.48
C LYS A 56 -8.17 -10.54 4.30
N GLU A 57 -7.54 -10.69 3.15
CA GLU A 57 -6.28 -10.02 2.78
C GLU A 57 -6.52 -8.68 2.09
N GLY A 58 -7.79 -8.32 1.86
CA GLY A 58 -8.17 -7.07 1.25
C GLY A 58 -7.93 -5.90 2.19
N VAL A 59 -7.75 -4.72 1.60
CA VAL A 59 -7.45 -3.50 2.35
C VAL A 59 -8.67 -2.59 2.33
N ILE A 60 -8.93 -1.94 3.45
CA ILE A 60 -9.94 -0.91 3.59
C ILE A 60 -9.21 0.41 3.84
N THR A 61 -9.56 1.43 3.05
CA THR A 61 -9.04 2.78 3.19
C THR A 61 -10.20 3.74 3.42
N VAL A 62 -10.02 4.71 4.29
CA VAL A 62 -11.04 5.70 4.63
C VAL A 62 -10.63 7.04 4.05
N LYS A 63 -11.47 7.62 3.18
CA LYS A 63 -11.27 8.94 2.57
C LYS A 63 -12.45 9.85 2.91
N GLU A 64 -12.22 11.15 2.80
CA GLU A 64 -13.28 12.14 2.94
C GLU A 64 -14.16 12.13 1.69
N GLY A 65 -15.47 11.99 1.90
CA GLY A 65 -16.48 12.04 0.86
C GLY A 65 -16.84 13.48 0.49
N LYS A 66 -17.53 13.63 -0.64
CA LYS A 66 -18.10 14.92 -1.10
C LYS A 66 -19.62 14.97 -0.94
N THR A 67 -20.22 13.87 -0.54
CA THR A 67 -21.66 13.66 -0.38
C THR A 67 -22.01 13.64 1.11
N ILE A 68 -23.30 13.70 1.41
CA ILE A 68 -23.80 13.64 2.79
C ILE A 68 -23.76 12.19 3.31
N GLU A 69 -23.89 11.21 2.41
CA GLU A 69 -23.95 9.79 2.74
C GLU A 69 -22.57 9.14 2.67
N ASP A 70 -22.37 8.08 3.46
CA ASP A 70 -21.16 7.27 3.36
C ASP A 70 -21.26 6.34 2.16
N GLU A 71 -20.18 6.23 1.39
CA GLU A 71 -20.13 5.40 0.19
C GLU A 71 -19.02 4.35 0.30
N LEU A 72 -19.33 3.11 -0.10
CA LEU A 72 -18.36 2.03 -0.23
C LEU A 72 -18.05 1.78 -1.70
N GLU A 73 -16.83 2.12 -2.11
CA GLU A 73 -16.32 1.90 -3.47
C GLU A 73 -15.28 0.77 -3.45
N ILE A 74 -15.39 -0.21 -4.35
CA ILE A 74 -14.30 -1.18 -4.57
C ILE A 74 -13.47 -0.66 -5.74
N THR A 75 -12.20 -0.44 -5.48
CA THR A 75 -11.25 0.05 -6.47
C THR A 75 -10.12 -0.96 -6.68
N GLU A 76 -9.46 -0.91 -7.82
CA GLU A 76 -8.24 -1.68 -8.04
C GLU A 76 -7.11 -1.05 -7.23
N GLY A 77 -6.28 -1.86 -6.57
CA GLY A 77 -5.20 -1.36 -5.74
C GLY A 77 -4.36 -2.47 -5.13
N MET A 78 -3.28 -2.09 -4.46
CA MET A 78 -2.36 -3.03 -3.82
C MET A 78 -1.77 -2.42 -2.55
N ARG A 79 -1.65 -3.24 -1.50
CA ARG A 79 -0.89 -2.92 -0.29
C ARG A 79 0.32 -3.83 -0.14
N PHE A 80 1.39 -3.27 0.37
CA PHE A 80 2.54 -4.03 0.82
C PHE A 80 3.19 -3.41 2.06
N ASP A 81 3.85 -4.26 2.85
CA ASP A 81 4.32 -3.95 4.21
C ASP A 81 5.72 -3.31 4.16
N ARG A 82 5.82 -2.19 3.43
CA ARG A 82 7.01 -1.33 3.39
C ARG A 82 6.56 0.12 3.48
N GLY A 83 7.00 0.81 4.53
CA GLY A 83 6.78 2.24 4.69
C GLY A 83 7.87 3.12 4.09
N TYR A 84 7.75 4.42 4.35
CA TYR A 84 8.73 5.42 3.88
C TYR A 84 10.12 5.15 4.48
N ILE A 85 11.16 5.33 3.65
CA ILE A 85 12.55 5.15 4.07
C ILE A 85 12.99 6.29 5.01
N SER A 86 12.39 7.48 4.86
CA SER A 86 12.70 8.64 5.68
C SER A 86 11.42 9.35 6.14
N PRO A 87 11.29 9.69 7.44
CA PRO A 87 10.16 10.48 7.93
C PRO A 87 10.12 11.90 7.35
N TYR A 88 11.20 12.37 6.72
CA TYR A 88 11.17 13.65 6.00
C TYR A 88 10.22 13.65 4.81
N PHE A 89 9.77 12.48 4.32
CA PHE A 89 8.78 12.39 3.25
C PHE A 89 7.34 12.63 3.70
N ILE A 90 7.05 12.59 5.01
CA ILE A 90 5.70 12.80 5.57
C ILE A 90 5.09 14.11 5.02
N THR A 91 3.87 14.02 4.50
CA THR A 91 3.08 15.17 4.00
C THR A 91 2.07 15.63 5.03
N ASP A 92 1.52 14.72 5.83
CA ASP A 92 0.66 15.02 6.97
C ASP A 92 1.36 14.66 8.29
N VAL A 93 1.78 15.70 9.01
CA VAL A 93 2.51 15.58 10.28
C VAL A 93 1.62 15.03 11.40
N LYS A 94 0.29 15.23 11.34
CA LYS A 94 -0.63 14.75 12.38
C LYS A 94 -0.80 13.23 12.29
N THR A 95 -1.07 12.75 11.08
CA THR A 95 -1.29 11.31 10.84
C THR A 95 0.02 10.54 10.61
N GLN A 96 1.15 11.24 10.45
CA GLN A 96 2.46 10.68 10.10
C GLN A 96 2.42 9.87 8.79
N LYS A 97 1.68 10.37 7.81
CA LYS A 97 1.50 9.74 6.49
C LYS A 97 2.10 10.59 5.38
N THR A 98 2.55 9.92 4.33
CA THR A 98 2.77 10.54 3.02
C THR A 98 1.58 10.19 2.13
N GLU A 99 0.94 11.21 1.59
CA GLU A 99 -0.23 11.09 0.72
C GLU A 99 0.01 11.82 -0.58
N PHE A 100 -0.15 11.11 -1.70
CA PHE A 100 -0.01 11.68 -3.04
C PHE A 100 -1.25 11.37 -3.88
N GLU A 101 -1.70 12.36 -4.63
CA GLU A 101 -2.74 12.21 -5.64
C GLU A 101 -2.07 12.20 -7.03
N LYS A 102 -2.47 11.25 -7.86
CA LYS A 102 -1.93 10.98 -9.20
C LYS A 102 -0.40 10.95 -9.28
N PRO A 103 0.32 10.23 -8.40
CA PRO A 103 1.78 10.17 -8.47
C PRO A 103 2.28 9.38 -9.69
N LEU A 104 3.50 9.70 -10.11
CA LEU A 104 4.34 8.89 -10.97
C LEU A 104 5.05 7.82 -10.11
N ILE A 105 5.20 6.61 -10.64
CA ILE A 105 5.81 5.47 -9.95
C ILE A 105 7.08 5.03 -10.66
N LEU A 106 8.23 5.12 -9.98
CA LEU A 106 9.48 4.51 -10.41
C LEU A 106 9.63 3.14 -9.76
N LEU A 107 9.89 2.10 -10.55
CA LEU A 107 10.12 0.74 -10.07
C LEU A 107 11.54 0.30 -10.41
N SER A 108 12.36 0.03 -9.40
CA SER A 108 13.74 -0.44 -9.59
C SER A 108 13.96 -1.76 -8.87
N GLU A 109 14.48 -2.76 -9.58
CA GLU A 109 14.88 -4.02 -8.97
C GLU A 109 16.13 -3.87 -8.09
N LYS A 110 16.98 -2.89 -8.42
CA LYS A 110 18.24 -2.61 -7.75
C LYS A 110 18.16 -1.42 -6.82
N LYS A 111 19.16 -1.36 -5.95
CA LYS A 111 19.48 -0.22 -5.12
C LYS A 111 19.83 1.02 -5.94
N ILE A 112 19.31 2.18 -5.53
CA ILE A 112 19.62 3.49 -6.12
C ILE A 112 20.44 4.28 -5.10
N SER A 113 21.75 4.41 -5.32
CA SER A 113 22.65 5.13 -4.40
C SER A 113 23.21 6.42 -5.00
N VAL A 114 23.27 6.47 -6.33
CA VAL A 114 24.08 7.44 -7.08
C VAL A 114 23.22 8.61 -7.54
N LEU A 115 23.76 9.82 -7.41
CA LEU A 115 23.05 11.05 -7.75
C LEU A 115 22.67 11.13 -9.24
N GLN A 116 23.56 10.69 -10.15
CA GLN A 116 23.31 10.76 -11.60
C GLN A 116 22.05 9.99 -12.03
N ASP A 117 21.72 8.90 -11.34
CA ASP A 117 20.58 8.05 -11.70
C ASP A 117 19.24 8.69 -11.32
N ILE A 118 19.22 9.52 -10.27
CA ILE A 118 17.97 10.08 -9.75
C ILE A 118 17.64 11.47 -10.31
N ILE A 119 18.63 12.23 -10.77
CA ILE A 119 18.40 13.57 -11.34
C ILE A 119 17.36 13.55 -12.48
N PRO A 120 17.49 12.69 -13.52
CA PRO A 120 16.54 12.68 -14.64
C PRO A 120 15.10 12.35 -14.20
N VAL A 121 14.98 11.47 -13.20
CA VAL A 121 13.71 11.04 -12.63
C VAL A 121 13.03 12.20 -11.89
N LEU A 122 13.78 12.91 -11.04
CA LEU A 122 13.28 14.07 -10.29
C LEU A 122 12.89 15.22 -11.23
N ASP A 123 13.71 15.49 -12.26
CA ASP A 123 13.44 16.53 -13.24
C ASP A 123 12.16 16.23 -14.04
N ALA A 124 11.95 14.97 -14.45
CA ALA A 124 10.73 14.56 -15.15
C ALA A 124 9.47 14.74 -14.28
N SER A 125 9.55 14.36 -13.00
CA SER A 125 8.45 14.60 -12.05
C SER A 125 8.18 16.09 -11.83
N ALA A 126 9.23 16.90 -11.68
CA ALA A 126 9.12 18.35 -11.54
C ALA A 126 8.48 19.01 -12.77
N GLN A 127 8.90 18.62 -13.97
CA GLN A 127 8.38 19.14 -15.24
C GLN A 127 6.89 18.82 -15.41
N GLN A 128 6.48 17.60 -15.05
CA GLN A 128 5.07 17.19 -15.09
C GLN A 128 4.25 17.76 -13.93
N ARG A 129 4.90 18.32 -12.89
CA ARG A 129 4.27 18.80 -11.65
C ARG A 129 3.42 17.71 -10.97
N ARG A 130 3.89 16.46 -11.03
CA ARG A 130 3.24 15.31 -10.41
C ARG A 130 4.12 14.75 -9.31
N PRO A 131 3.57 14.30 -8.18
CA PRO A 131 4.35 13.65 -7.14
C PRO A 131 5.04 12.39 -7.68
N LEU A 132 6.14 11.99 -7.04
CA LEU A 132 6.92 10.82 -7.41
C LEU A 132 7.02 9.85 -6.22
N LEU A 133 6.64 8.60 -6.44
CA LEU A 133 6.95 7.49 -5.56
C LEU A 133 8.04 6.61 -6.18
N ILE A 134 9.12 6.41 -5.44
CA ILE A 134 10.20 5.49 -5.81
C ILE A 134 10.03 4.19 -5.02
N VAL A 135 9.89 3.07 -5.72
CA VAL A 135 9.92 1.72 -5.13
C VAL A 135 11.17 1.02 -5.66
N ALA A 136 12.14 0.80 -4.78
CA ALA A 136 13.43 0.21 -5.14
C ALA A 136 13.86 -0.84 -4.11
N GLU A 137 14.81 -1.73 -4.43
CA GLU A 137 15.44 -2.60 -3.40
C GLU A 137 15.88 -1.80 -2.17
N ASP A 138 16.56 -0.66 -2.44
CA ASP A 138 16.88 0.35 -1.45
C ASP A 138 17.14 1.70 -2.15
N ILE A 139 17.02 2.80 -1.42
CA ILE A 139 17.53 4.11 -1.86
C ILE A 139 18.30 4.74 -0.71
N ASP A 140 19.57 5.06 -0.97
CA ASP A 140 20.46 5.63 0.05
C ASP A 140 21.48 6.58 -0.58
N GLY A 141 22.54 6.89 0.18
CA GLY A 141 23.67 7.67 -0.31
C GLY A 141 23.26 9.04 -0.86
N ASP A 142 23.89 9.42 -1.97
CA ASP A 142 23.68 10.71 -2.60
C ASP A 142 22.30 10.81 -3.26
N ALA A 143 21.73 9.69 -3.70
CA ALA A 143 20.38 9.66 -4.26
C ALA A 143 19.31 10.04 -3.21
N LEU A 144 19.35 9.43 -2.02
CA LEU A 144 18.44 9.79 -0.93
C LEU A 144 18.69 11.23 -0.44
N ALA A 145 19.96 11.63 -0.36
CA ALA A 145 20.36 12.98 0.01
C ALA A 145 19.90 14.05 -1.00
N ALA A 146 19.62 13.67 -2.25
CA ALA A 146 19.00 14.55 -3.24
C ALA A 146 17.47 14.63 -3.09
N CYS A 147 16.79 13.51 -2.81
CA CYS A 147 15.33 13.49 -2.67
C CYS A 147 14.83 14.35 -1.49
N ILE A 148 15.47 14.23 -0.32
CA ILE A 148 14.99 14.87 0.91
C ILE A 148 14.95 16.42 0.80
N PRO A 149 16.03 17.12 0.41
CA PRO A 149 16.00 18.57 0.29
C PRO A 149 15.08 19.06 -0.82
N ASN A 150 14.94 18.32 -1.92
CA ASN A 150 14.00 18.66 -3.00
C ASN A 150 12.55 18.62 -2.53
N LYS A 151 12.19 17.64 -1.69
CA LYS A 151 10.90 17.62 -1.00
C LYS A 151 10.74 18.78 -0.03
N LEU A 152 11.72 19.01 0.85
CA LEU A 152 11.62 20.04 1.90
C LEU A 152 11.53 21.46 1.33
N ARG A 153 12.15 21.72 0.17
CA ARG A 153 12.05 23.01 -0.54
C ARG A 153 10.77 23.14 -1.37
N GLY A 154 9.98 22.08 -1.52
CA GLY A 154 8.77 22.07 -2.33
C GLY A 154 9.03 22.02 -3.84
N ASN A 155 10.26 21.72 -4.27
CA ASN A 155 10.60 21.62 -5.69
C ASN A 155 9.95 20.38 -6.33
N VAL A 156 9.98 19.26 -5.61
CA VAL A 156 9.44 17.97 -6.05
C VAL A 156 8.75 17.31 -4.87
N GLN A 157 7.50 16.90 -5.04
CA GLN A 157 6.83 16.03 -4.07
C GLN A 157 7.32 14.61 -4.30
N VAL A 158 8.30 14.15 -3.52
CA VAL A 158 8.90 12.81 -3.66
C VAL A 158 8.82 12.03 -2.37
N ALA A 159 8.56 10.73 -2.46
CA ALA A 159 8.74 9.76 -1.39
C ALA A 159 9.39 8.50 -1.93
N ALA A 160 10.06 7.75 -1.06
CA ALA A 160 10.67 6.49 -1.42
C ALA A 160 10.42 5.40 -0.38
N VAL A 161 10.19 4.19 -0.88
CA VAL A 161 9.89 2.99 -0.11
C VAL A 161 10.71 1.83 -0.64
N LYS A 162 11.00 0.85 0.23
CA LYS A 162 11.67 -0.37 -0.21
C LYS A 162 10.69 -1.27 -0.96
N ALA A 163 11.18 -2.00 -1.93
CA ALA A 163 10.42 -3.04 -2.60
C ALA A 163 10.08 -4.17 -1.61
N PRO A 164 8.86 -4.72 -1.66
CA PRO A 164 8.46 -5.84 -0.81
C PRO A 164 9.11 -7.15 -1.27
N GLY A 165 9.22 -8.11 -0.34
CA GLY A 165 9.84 -9.40 -0.60
C GLY A 165 11.38 -9.35 -0.65
N PHE A 166 11.97 -10.48 -1.08
CA PHE A 166 13.42 -10.69 -1.23
C PHE A 166 13.68 -11.64 -2.40
N GLY A 167 14.86 -11.56 -3.01
CA GLY A 167 15.26 -12.42 -4.14
C GLY A 167 14.23 -12.42 -5.28
N ASP A 168 13.94 -13.61 -5.82
CA ASP A 168 13.01 -13.79 -6.94
C ASP A 168 11.56 -13.40 -6.60
N ASN A 169 11.16 -13.49 -5.32
CA ASN A 169 9.85 -13.02 -4.89
C ASN A 169 9.73 -11.50 -5.02
N ARG A 170 10.79 -10.74 -4.70
CA ARG A 170 10.83 -9.28 -4.91
C ARG A 170 10.69 -8.92 -6.38
N LYS A 171 11.44 -9.62 -7.26
CA LYS A 171 11.33 -9.40 -8.72
C LYS A 171 9.92 -9.65 -9.22
N SER A 172 9.30 -10.73 -8.74
CA SER A 172 7.94 -11.09 -9.11
C SER A 172 6.91 -10.05 -8.65
N ILE A 173 7.02 -9.55 -7.41
CA ILE A 173 6.12 -8.51 -6.89
C ILE A 173 6.34 -7.16 -7.61
N LEU A 174 7.59 -6.79 -7.93
CA LEU A 174 7.86 -5.59 -8.74
C LEU A 174 7.24 -5.70 -10.14
N GLY A 175 7.26 -6.89 -10.74
CA GLY A 175 6.55 -7.15 -12.00
C GLY A 175 5.04 -7.01 -11.85
N ASP A 176 4.46 -7.47 -10.75
CA ASP A 176 3.03 -7.30 -10.47
C ASP A 176 2.67 -5.81 -10.28
N LEU A 177 3.53 -5.04 -9.58
CA LEU A 177 3.39 -3.58 -9.44
C LEU A 177 3.51 -2.87 -10.79
N ALA A 178 4.42 -3.28 -11.66
CA ALA A 178 4.55 -2.72 -13.00
C ALA A 178 3.28 -2.93 -13.82
N ILE A 179 2.73 -4.15 -13.80
CA ILE A 179 1.47 -4.46 -14.47
C ILE A 179 0.30 -3.65 -13.89
N LEU A 180 0.20 -3.53 -12.57
CA LEU A 180 -0.85 -2.75 -11.90
C LEU A 180 -0.77 -1.26 -12.24
N THR A 181 0.43 -0.71 -12.30
CA THR A 181 0.67 0.73 -12.48
C THR A 181 0.84 1.14 -13.94
N GLY A 182 0.98 0.19 -14.86
CA GLY A 182 1.32 0.45 -16.27
C GLY A 182 2.77 0.89 -16.48
N GLY A 183 3.64 0.75 -15.47
CA GLY A 183 5.05 1.16 -15.54
C GLY A 183 6.00 0.06 -15.98
N THR A 184 7.28 0.39 -16.07
CA THR A 184 8.36 -0.56 -16.37
C THR A 184 9.28 -0.74 -15.16
N VAL A 185 9.73 -1.96 -14.88
CA VAL A 185 10.75 -2.24 -13.86
C VAL A 185 12.14 -2.05 -14.46
N PHE A 186 12.95 -1.18 -13.86
CA PHE A 186 14.36 -1.05 -14.20
C PHE A 186 15.15 -2.23 -13.62
N SER A 187 15.81 -2.97 -14.50
CA SER A 187 16.59 -4.18 -14.19
C SER A 187 17.74 -4.34 -15.16
N ASP A 188 18.89 -4.79 -14.66
CA ASP A 188 20.07 -5.06 -15.48
C ASP A 188 19.90 -6.31 -16.36
N GLU A 189 18.97 -7.20 -16.02
CA GLU A 189 18.72 -8.45 -16.77
C GLU A 189 17.99 -8.20 -18.09
N LEU A 190 17.25 -7.09 -18.20
CA LEU A 190 16.37 -6.78 -19.33
C LEU A 190 16.89 -5.63 -20.23
N ASP A 191 18.13 -5.20 -20.05
CA ASP A 191 18.76 -4.00 -20.68
C ASP A 191 17.99 -2.68 -20.47
N THR A 192 17.03 -2.66 -19.53
CA THR A 192 16.28 -1.48 -19.06
C THR A 192 16.98 -0.88 -17.85
N LYS A 193 18.13 -0.24 -18.09
CA LYS A 193 18.88 0.44 -17.04
C LYS A 193 18.32 1.82 -16.72
N LEU A 194 18.44 2.23 -15.46
CA LEU A 194 17.94 3.52 -14.99
C LEU A 194 18.64 4.70 -15.69
N GLU A 195 19.89 4.54 -16.17
CA GLU A 195 20.59 5.60 -16.90
C GLU A 195 19.95 5.92 -18.26
N ARG A 196 19.12 5.01 -18.79
CA ARG A 196 18.36 5.19 -20.04
C ARG A 196 16.91 5.60 -19.78
N PHE A 197 16.63 6.14 -18.60
CA PHE A 197 15.28 6.56 -18.20
C PHE A 197 14.64 7.52 -19.21
N THR A 198 13.37 7.25 -19.51
CA THR A 198 12.48 8.15 -20.24
C THR A 198 11.14 8.26 -19.49
N PRO A 199 10.42 9.40 -19.55
CA PRO A 199 9.21 9.62 -18.74
C PRO A 199 8.05 8.66 -18.99
N ASP A 200 8.01 7.99 -20.14
CA ASP A 200 7.02 6.96 -20.51
C ASP A 200 7.19 5.65 -19.75
N LEU A 201 8.34 5.44 -19.09
CA LEU A 201 8.61 4.24 -18.29
C LEU A 201 8.02 4.32 -16.87
N PHE A 202 7.54 5.49 -16.46
CA PHE A 202 6.84 5.63 -15.18
C PHE A 202 5.51 4.88 -15.18
N GLY A 203 5.22 4.21 -14.07
CA GLY A 203 3.85 3.82 -13.76
C GLY A 203 3.04 5.00 -13.21
N SER A 204 1.74 4.82 -13.09
CA SER A 204 0.82 5.80 -12.51
C SER A 204 -0.27 5.11 -11.70
N VAL A 205 -0.74 5.79 -10.66
CA VAL A 205 -1.89 5.38 -9.85
C VAL A 205 -2.72 6.61 -9.50
N GLY A 206 -4.00 6.43 -9.18
CA GLY A 206 -4.89 7.52 -8.77
C GLY A 206 -4.47 8.15 -7.44
N SER A 207 -4.04 7.35 -6.46
CA SER A 207 -3.49 7.87 -5.21
C SER A 207 -2.59 6.88 -4.47
N VAL A 208 -1.73 7.41 -3.60
CA VAL A 208 -0.79 6.68 -2.75
C VAL A 208 -0.93 7.15 -1.31
N THR A 209 -0.89 6.19 -0.37
CA THR A 209 -0.74 6.47 1.06
C THR A 209 0.39 5.61 1.60
N ILE A 210 1.36 6.23 2.28
CA ILE A 210 2.53 5.57 2.86
C ILE A 210 2.60 5.91 4.34
N THR A 211 2.68 4.88 5.17
CA THR A 211 2.92 5.01 6.61
C THR A 211 4.36 4.58 6.92
N LYS A 212 4.69 4.45 8.21
CA LYS A 212 5.96 3.88 8.64
C LYS A 212 6.10 2.40 8.25
N GLU A 213 4.99 1.68 8.14
CA GLU A 213 4.98 0.22 7.98
C GLU A 213 4.44 -0.22 6.63
N ASP A 214 3.53 0.54 6.04
CA ASP A 214 2.75 0.14 4.87
C ASP A 214 2.82 1.15 3.73
N THR A 215 2.64 0.65 2.51
CA THR A 215 2.31 1.45 1.33
C THR A 215 1.03 0.89 0.71
N ILE A 216 0.10 1.79 0.36
CA ILE A 216 -1.16 1.47 -0.30
C ILE A 216 -1.24 2.26 -1.60
N LEU A 217 -1.41 1.55 -2.71
CA LEU A 217 -1.63 2.08 -4.05
C LEU A 217 -3.10 1.90 -4.42
N LEU A 218 -3.76 2.95 -4.91
CA LEU A 218 -5.16 2.93 -5.33
C LEU A 218 -5.31 3.41 -6.78
N ASN A 219 -6.19 2.75 -7.52
CA ASN A 219 -6.53 3.04 -8.92
C ASN A 219 -5.30 3.05 -9.84
N GLY A 220 -4.64 1.90 -9.98
CA GLY A 220 -3.53 1.76 -10.93
C GLY A 220 -3.98 1.99 -12.39
N GLU A 221 -3.11 2.61 -13.20
CA GLU A 221 -3.38 2.87 -14.62
C GLU A 221 -2.98 1.70 -15.55
N GLY A 222 -2.66 0.54 -14.98
CA GLY A 222 -2.39 -0.69 -15.71
C GLY A 222 -3.60 -1.20 -16.50
N SER A 223 -3.33 -1.95 -17.57
CA SER A 223 -4.41 -2.58 -18.35
C SER A 223 -5.09 -3.68 -17.56
N LYS A 224 -6.42 -3.61 -17.43
CA LYS A 224 -7.23 -4.66 -16.79
C LYS A 224 -7.01 -6.04 -17.40
N ASP A 225 -6.81 -6.09 -18.72
CA ASP A 225 -6.54 -7.35 -19.43
C ASP A 225 -5.19 -7.95 -19.01
N GLN A 226 -4.16 -7.11 -18.86
CA GLN A 226 -2.84 -7.53 -18.39
C GLN A 226 -2.88 -7.98 -16.92
N ILE A 227 -3.62 -7.27 -16.07
CA ILE A 227 -3.84 -7.66 -14.67
C ILE A 227 -4.55 -9.01 -14.59
N ASN A 228 -5.62 -9.20 -15.36
CA ASN A 228 -6.34 -10.47 -15.42
C ASN A 228 -5.46 -11.62 -15.93
N GLN A 229 -4.71 -11.38 -17.00
CA GLN A 229 -3.77 -12.37 -17.53
C GLN A 229 -2.70 -12.74 -16.49
N ARG A 230 -2.21 -11.76 -15.73
CA ARG A 230 -1.25 -11.99 -14.65
C ARG A 230 -1.85 -12.81 -13.52
N CYS A 231 -3.09 -12.52 -13.12
CA CYS A 231 -3.82 -13.32 -12.14
C CYS A 231 -3.98 -14.77 -12.60
N GLU A 232 -4.33 -15.01 -13.87
CA GLU A 232 -4.43 -16.36 -14.44
C GLU A 232 -3.08 -17.10 -14.45
N GLN A 233 -1.99 -16.41 -14.80
CA GLN A 233 -0.64 -17.00 -14.71
C GLN A 233 -0.30 -17.45 -13.28
N ILE A 234 -0.62 -16.63 -12.28
CA ILE A 234 -0.38 -16.96 -10.88
C ILE A 234 -1.27 -18.13 -10.44
N ARG A 235 -2.55 -18.16 -10.84
CA ARG A 235 -3.46 -19.29 -10.58
C ARG A 235 -2.93 -20.60 -11.17
N ALA A 236 -2.43 -20.56 -12.41
CA ALA A 236 -1.83 -21.72 -13.04
C ALA A 236 -0.58 -22.21 -12.27
N ALA A 237 0.28 -21.30 -11.84
CA ALA A 237 1.47 -21.63 -11.05
C ALA A 237 1.12 -22.25 -9.68
N ILE A 238 0.07 -21.78 -9.00
CA ILE A 238 -0.40 -22.35 -7.72
C ILE A 238 -0.82 -23.82 -7.89
N ASN A 239 -1.42 -24.15 -9.02
CA ASN A 239 -1.93 -25.51 -9.30
C ASN A 239 -0.86 -26.47 -9.81
N ASP A 240 0.36 -26.00 -10.07
CA ASP A 240 1.45 -26.86 -10.52
C ASP A 240 1.88 -27.81 -9.38
N PRO A 241 1.87 -29.13 -9.60
CA PRO A 241 2.22 -30.11 -8.57
C PRO A 241 3.70 -30.06 -8.15
N SER A 242 4.58 -29.44 -8.94
CA SER A 242 6.00 -29.28 -8.62
C SER A 242 6.29 -28.13 -7.64
N VAL A 243 5.32 -27.24 -7.43
CA VAL A 243 5.46 -26.06 -6.57
C VAL A 243 5.25 -26.46 -5.11
N SER A 244 6.19 -26.03 -4.27
CA SER A 244 6.16 -26.32 -2.84
C SER A 244 5.01 -25.59 -2.13
N ASP A 245 4.59 -26.09 -0.97
CA ASP A 245 3.51 -25.44 -0.20
C ASP A 245 3.88 -24.01 0.23
N TYR A 246 5.16 -23.76 0.51
CA TYR A 246 5.69 -22.43 0.80
C TYR A 246 5.55 -21.47 -0.39
N GLU A 247 5.87 -21.92 -1.60
CA GLU A 247 5.72 -21.11 -2.81
C GLU A 247 4.24 -20.88 -3.14
N LYS A 248 3.37 -21.87 -2.93
CA LYS A 248 1.92 -21.72 -3.08
C LYS A 248 1.37 -20.64 -2.17
N GLU A 249 1.78 -20.60 -0.91
CA GLU A 249 1.40 -19.55 0.03
C GLU A 249 1.79 -18.16 -0.50
N LYS A 250 3.03 -18.00 -0.99
CA LYS A 250 3.49 -16.72 -1.55
C LYS A 250 2.79 -16.33 -2.85
N LEU A 251 2.45 -17.29 -3.69
CA LEU A 251 1.66 -17.05 -4.89
C LEU A 251 0.22 -16.66 -4.56
N GLN A 252 -0.38 -17.27 -3.53
CA GLN A 252 -1.71 -16.91 -3.04
C GLN A 252 -1.74 -15.49 -2.46
N GLU A 253 -0.74 -15.10 -1.67
CA GLU A 253 -0.60 -13.71 -1.18
C GLU A 253 -0.54 -12.71 -2.33
N ARG A 254 0.27 -13.01 -3.36
CA ARG A 254 0.40 -12.14 -4.54
C ARG A 254 -0.91 -12.06 -5.33
N LEU A 255 -1.58 -13.19 -5.55
CA LEU A 255 -2.87 -13.23 -6.23
C LEU A 255 -3.91 -12.42 -5.46
N ALA A 256 -3.98 -12.57 -4.15
CA ALA A 256 -4.91 -11.81 -3.31
C ALA A 256 -4.65 -10.30 -3.41
N LYS A 257 -3.38 -9.88 -3.36
CA LYS A 257 -2.99 -8.47 -3.49
C LYS A 257 -3.28 -7.87 -4.87
N LEU A 258 -3.29 -8.68 -5.93
CA LEU A 258 -3.54 -8.24 -7.30
C LEU A 258 -5.03 -8.31 -7.69
N SER A 259 -5.79 -9.24 -7.10
CA SER A 259 -7.19 -9.51 -7.46
C SER A 259 -8.24 -9.05 -6.44
N GLY A 260 -7.87 -8.92 -5.16
CA GLY A 260 -8.79 -8.61 -4.06
C GLY A 260 -9.30 -7.17 -4.04
N GLY A 261 -8.64 -6.28 -4.81
CA GLY A 261 -8.97 -4.87 -4.83
C GLY A 261 -8.75 -4.20 -3.47
N VAL A 262 -9.11 -2.92 -3.40
CA VAL A 262 -9.07 -2.12 -2.18
C VAL A 262 -10.42 -1.44 -2.02
N ALA A 263 -11.03 -1.63 -0.85
CA ALA A 263 -12.25 -0.96 -0.48
C ALA A 263 -11.90 0.47 -0.04
N VAL A 264 -12.61 1.44 -0.59
CA VAL A 264 -12.52 2.84 -0.22
C VAL A 264 -13.86 3.22 0.40
N ILE A 265 -13.84 3.53 1.68
CA ILE A 265 -14.98 4.11 2.40
C ILE A 265 -14.84 5.62 2.28
N ARG A 266 -15.78 6.26 1.60
CA ARG A 266 -15.88 7.72 1.52
C ARG A 266 -16.86 8.18 2.58
N VAL A 267 -16.34 8.90 3.58
CA VAL A 267 -17.13 9.36 4.73
C VAL A 267 -17.87 10.63 4.35
N GLY A 268 -19.19 10.57 4.36
CA GLY A 268 -20.05 11.71 4.09
C GLY A 268 -20.35 12.52 5.35
N GLY A 269 -20.85 13.73 5.15
CA GLY A 269 -21.29 14.59 6.25
C GLY A 269 -21.71 15.99 5.79
N SER A 270 -22.33 16.73 6.70
CA SER A 270 -22.84 18.08 6.43
C SER A 270 -21.83 19.18 6.77
N SER A 271 -20.74 18.84 7.47
CA SER A 271 -19.65 19.76 7.82
C SER A 271 -18.31 19.05 7.91
N GLU A 272 -17.22 19.80 7.71
CA GLU A 272 -15.84 19.26 7.80
C GLU A 272 -15.54 18.63 9.17
N VAL A 273 -16.09 19.21 10.25
CA VAL A 273 -15.89 18.70 11.62
C VAL A 273 -16.58 17.35 11.81
N GLU A 274 -17.80 17.22 11.29
CA GLU A 274 -18.56 15.97 11.33
C GLU A 274 -17.87 14.87 10.52
N VAL A 275 -17.44 15.18 9.29
CA VAL A 275 -16.71 14.24 8.44
C VAL A 275 -15.40 13.80 9.11
N GLY A 276 -14.67 14.73 9.73
CA GLY A 276 -13.44 14.43 10.45
C GLY A 276 -13.66 13.48 11.64
N GLU A 277 -14.62 13.78 12.51
CA GLU A 277 -14.96 12.92 13.66
C GLU A 277 -15.40 11.52 13.21
N LYS A 278 -16.25 11.45 12.19
CA LYS A 278 -16.77 10.19 11.67
C LYS A 278 -15.67 9.37 11.00
N LYS A 279 -14.75 10.02 10.29
CA LYS A 279 -13.55 9.39 9.71
C LYS A 279 -12.67 8.77 10.79
N ASP A 280 -12.46 9.45 11.91
CA ASP A 280 -11.70 8.89 13.04
C ASP A 280 -12.39 7.63 13.59
N ARG A 281 -13.72 7.64 13.74
CA ARG A 281 -14.49 6.45 14.12
C ARG A 281 -14.36 5.28 13.12
N PHE A 282 -14.31 5.57 11.82
CA PHE A 282 -14.07 4.54 10.79
C PHE A 282 -12.65 4.00 10.80
N VAL A 283 -11.66 4.79 11.25
CA VAL A 283 -10.26 4.36 11.34
C VAL A 283 -10.01 3.52 12.60
N ASP A 284 -10.71 3.84 13.70
CA ASP A 284 -10.63 3.08 14.95
C ASP A 284 -11.38 1.73 14.87
N ALA A 285 -12.39 1.64 14.00
CA ALA A 285 -13.23 0.46 13.80
C ALA A 285 -12.66 -0.54 12.79
#